data_AF-A0A3L8C532-F1
#
_entry.id   AF-A0A3L8C532-F1
#
_cell.length_a   1.000
_cell.length_b   1.000
_cell.length_c   1.000
_cell.angle_alpha   90.00
_cell.angle_beta   90.00
_cell.angle_gamma   90.00
#
_symmetry.space_group_name_H-M   'P 1'
#
loop_
_entity.id
_entity.type
_entity.pdbx_description
1 polymer ?
#
loop_
_entity_poly.entity_id
_entity_poly.type
_entity_poly.pdbx_seq_one_letter_code
_entity_poly.pdbx_strand_id
1 'polypeptide(L)' 'MTDDELKALKKEVSSKKRVATDWASKIHDVVEDSLWSDYQNLPELAAQAVAACEDWASAKARYEAAEKG' A
#
# COMPACT_ATOMS: atom_id res chain seq x y z
N MET A 1 -24.52 6.42 -1.61
CA MET A 1 -23.49 6.03 -2.60
C MET A 1 -24.16 5.20 -3.67
N THR A 2 -23.78 5.31 -4.95
CA THR A 2 -24.23 4.34 -5.97
C THR A 2 -23.41 3.05 -5.91
N ASP A 3 -23.96 1.94 -6.39
CA ASP A 3 -23.25 0.65 -6.45
C ASP A 3 -21.94 0.73 -7.25
N ASP A 4 -21.90 1.56 -8.29
CA ASP A 4 -20.73 1.72 -9.14
C ASP A 4 -19.64 2.57 -8.46
N GLU A 5 -20.00 3.60 -7.70
CA GLU A 5 -19.07 4.36 -6.86
C GLU A 5 -18.47 3.47 -5.74
N LEU A 6 -19.30 2.64 -5.11
CA LEU A 6 -18.83 1.70 -4.08
C LEU A 6 -17.87 0.65 -4.65
N LYS A 7 -18.16 0.12 -5.85
CA LYS A 7 -17.24 -0.78 -6.58
C LYS A 7 -15.92 -0.10 -6.93
N ALA A 8 -15.97 1.17 -7.35
CA ALA A 8 -14.76 1.94 -7.66
C ALA A 8 -13.88 2.12 -6.42
N LEU A 9 -14.46 2.49 -5.28
CA LEU A 9 -13.75 2.60 -4.00
C LEU A 9 -13.14 1.27 -3.56
N LYS A 10 -13.89 0.16 -3.69
CA LYS A 10 -13.37 -1.19 -3.39
C LYS A 10 -12.16 -1.55 -4.26
N LYS A 11 -12.22 -1.21 -5.55
CA LYS A 11 -11.11 -1.42 -6.49
C LYS A 11 -9.90 -0.57 -6.11
N GLU A 12 -10.11 0.69 -5.70
CA GLU A 12 -9.04 1.57 -5.22
C GLU A 12 -8.32 0.97 -4.01
N VAL A 13 -9.08 0.48 -3.01
CA VAL A 13 -8.52 -0.20 -1.82
C VAL A 13 -7.66 -1.40 -2.22
N SER A 14 -8.15 -2.24 -3.12
CA SER A 14 -7.41 -3.41 -3.61
C SER A 14 -6.12 -3.01 -4.33
N SER A 15 -6.18 -1.98 -5.19
CA SER A 15 -5.03 -1.46 -5.92
C SER A 15 -3.96 -0.90 -4.97
N LYS A 16 -4.34 -0.07 -4.00
CA LYS A 16 -3.40 0.50 -3.04
C LYS A 16 -2.81 -0.55 -2.10
N LYS A 17 -3.58 -1.58 -1.73
CA LYS A 17 -3.06 -2.73 -0.98
C LYS A 17 -1.93 -3.43 -1.74
N ARG A 18 -2.12 -3.65 -3.04
CA ARG A 18 -1.09 -4.26 -3.89
C ARG A 18 0.19 -3.42 -3.90
N VAL A 19 0.08 -2.10 -4.05
CA VAL A 19 1.26 -1.19 -4.01
C VAL A 19 2.00 -1.32 -2.68
N ALA A 20 1.29 -1.34 -1.54
CA ALA A 20 1.92 -1.52 -0.23
C ALA A 20 2.63 -2.89 -0.11
N THR A 21 2.02 -3.96 -0.62
CA THR A 21 2.65 -5.29 -0.67
C THR A 21 3.90 -5.30 -1.57
N ASP A 22 3.86 -4.64 -2.73
CA ASP A 22 5.01 -4.58 -3.64
C ASP A 22 6.21 -3.89 -2.98
N TRP A 23 6.00 -2.85 -2.16
CA TRP A 23 7.08 -2.24 -1.37
C TRP A 23 7.63 -3.17 -0.28
N ALA A 24 6.78 -3.94 0.37
CA ALA A 24 7.22 -4.95 1.34
C ALA A 24 8.11 -6.01 0.67
N SER A 25 7.76 -6.46 -0.54
CA SER A 25 8.61 -7.37 -1.33
C SER A 25 9.97 -6.76 -1.67
N LYS A 26 10.03 -5.49 -2.10
CA LYS A 26 11.32 -4.83 -2.39
C LYS A 26 12.21 -4.71 -1.15
N ILE A 27 11.63 -4.45 0.02
CA ILE A 27 12.38 -4.42 1.29
C ILE A 27 12.92 -5.80 1.60
N HIS A 28 12.08 -6.84 1.47
CA HIS A 28 12.48 -8.23 1.66
C HIS A 28 13.65 -8.61 0.74
N ASP A 29 13.58 -8.28 -0.55
CA ASP A 29 14.66 -8.57 -1.50
C ASP A 29 16.00 -7.93 -1.06
N VAL A 30 15.98 -6.68 -0.57
CA VAL A 30 17.21 -6.06 -0.04
C VAL A 30 17.71 -6.76 1.21
N VAL A 31 16.84 -7.14 2.14
CA VAL A 31 17.24 -7.79 3.40
C VAL A 31 17.75 -9.21 3.17
N GLU A 32 17.15 -9.96 2.25
CA GLU A 32 17.49 -11.36 2.00
C GLU A 32 18.63 -11.53 0.99
N ASP A 33 18.63 -10.77 -0.10
CA ASP A 33 19.51 -11.06 -1.25
C ASP A 33 20.71 -10.10 -1.35
N SER A 34 20.55 -8.83 -0.97
CA SER A 34 21.54 -7.79 -1.27
C SER A 34 21.95 -6.90 -0.09
N LEU A 35 21.73 -7.36 1.15
CA LEU A 35 21.90 -6.53 2.35
C LEU A 35 23.26 -5.83 2.42
N TRP A 36 24.35 -6.55 2.17
CA TRP A 36 25.70 -5.99 2.29
C TRP A 36 26.03 -4.94 1.22
N SER A 37 25.34 -4.94 0.08
CA SER A 37 25.56 -3.96 -1.00
C SER A 37 24.53 -2.84 -1.00
N ASP A 38 23.28 -3.12 -0.61
CA ASP A 38 22.14 -2.25 -0.90
C ASP A 38 21.42 -1.73 0.35
N TYR A 39 21.91 -2.03 1.57
CA TYR A 39 21.26 -1.61 2.83
C TYR A 39 20.96 -0.11 2.91
N GLN A 40 21.74 0.72 2.21
CA GLN A 40 21.57 2.18 2.19
C GLN A 40 20.24 2.61 1.57
N ASN A 41 19.59 1.74 0.79
CA ASN A 41 18.28 1.99 0.19
C ASN A 41 17.13 1.74 1.17
N LEU A 42 17.35 0.98 2.25
CA LEU A 42 16.30 0.60 3.21
C LEU A 42 15.52 1.79 3.80
N PRO A 43 16.14 2.93 4.17
CA PRO A 43 15.39 4.08 4.68
C PRO A 43 14.36 4.63 3.67
N GLU A 44 14.75 4.76 2.40
CA GLU A 44 13.85 5.24 1.36
C GLU A 44 12.76 4.21 1.04
N LEU A 45 13.13 2.94 0.91
CA LEU A 45 12.15 1.86 0.70
C LEU A 45 11.13 1.79 1.85
N ALA A 46 11.57 1.96 3.09
CA ALA A 46 10.69 2.01 4.26
C ALA A 46 9.77 3.23 4.22
N ALA A 47 10.28 4.42 3.86
CA ALA A 47 9.46 5.62 3.70
C ALA A 47 8.36 5.43 2.65
N GLN A 48 8.69 4.82 1.50
CA GLN A 48 7.72 4.51 0.45
C GLN A 48 6.69 3.46 0.90
N ALA A 49 7.11 2.43 1.63
CA ALA A 49 6.21 1.42 2.18
C ALA A 49 5.22 2.03 3.19
N VAL A 50 5.69 2.93 4.07
CA VAL A 50 4.85 3.66 5.03
C VAL A 50 3.83 4.51 4.29
N ALA A 51 4.27 5.32 3.32
CA ALA A 51 3.38 6.17 2.52
C ALA A 51 2.31 5.33 1.80
N ALA A 52 2.68 4.19 1.21
CA ALA A 52 1.73 3.29 0.55
C ALA A 52 0.71 2.68 1.53
N CYS A 53 1.14 2.35 2.76
CA CYS A 53 0.24 1.86 3.80
C CYS A 53 -0.76 2.94 4.25
N GLU A 54 -0.31 4.18 4.44
CA GLU A 54 -1.17 5.31 4.78
C GLU A 54 -2.19 5.60 3.67
N ASP A 55 -1.74 5.55 2.42
CA ASP A 55 -2.57 5.69 1.24
C ASP A 55 -3.68 4.64 1.18
N TRP A 56 -3.33 3.38 1.44
CA TRP A 56 -4.28 2.27 1.53
C TRP A 56 -5.26 2.48 2.69
N ALA A 57 -4.77 2.88 3.86
CA ALA A 57 -5.60 3.12 5.04
C ALA A 57 -6.62 4.24 4.78
N SER A 58 -6.21 5.33 4.13
CA SER A 58 -7.09 6.42 3.70
C SER A 58 -8.16 5.96 2.71
N ALA A 59 -7.79 5.16 1.70
CA ALA A 59 -8.77 4.60 0.76
C ALA A 59 -9.75 3.64 1.45
N LYS A 60 -9.25 2.81 2.37
CA LYS A 60 -10.06 1.87 3.14
C LYS A 60 -11.07 2.61 4.01
N ALA A 61 -10.65 3.67 4.71
CA ALA A 61 -11.54 4.49 5.50
C ALA A 61 -12.66 5.14 4.65
N ARG A 62 -12.32 5.65 3.45
CA ARG A 62 -13.30 6.18 2.49
C ARG A 62 -14.31 5.11 2.04
N TYR A 63 -13.84 3.91 1.72
CA TYR A 63 -14.71 2.79 1.35
C TYR A 63 -15.63 2.37 2.51
N GLU A 64 -15.11 2.22 3.73
CA GLU A 64 -15.92 1.80 4.88
C GLU A 64 -16.96 2.85 5.30
N ALA A 65 -16.62 4.14 5.18
CA ALA A 65 -17.58 5.22 5.40
C ALA A 65 -18.69 5.20 4.35
N ALA A 66 -18.34 4.90 3.10
CA ALA A 66 -19.28 4.77 1.98
C ALA A 66 -20.20 3.54 2.07
N GLU A 67 -19.70 2.43 2.62
CA GLU A 67 -20.45 1.17 2.75
C GLU A 67 -21.49 1.22 3.89
N LYS A 68 -21.25 2.06 4.90
CA LYS A 68 -22.12 2.20 6.08
C LYS A 68 -23.23 3.25 5.93
N GLY A 69 -23.18 4.09 4.89
CA GLY A 69 -24.11 5.21 4.66
C GLY A 69 -24.95 5.04 3.41
#